data_AF-A0A7X4BI36-F1
#
_entry.id   AF-A0A7X4BI36-F1
#
_cell.length_a   1.000
_cell.length_b   1.000
_cell.length_c   1.000
_cell.angle_alpha   90.00
_cell.angle_beta   90.00
_cell.angle_gamma   90.00
#
_symmetry.space_group_name_H-M   'P 1'
#
loop_
_entity.id
_entity.type
_entity.pdbx_description
1 polymer ?
#
loop_
_entity_poly.entity_id
_entity_poly.type
_entity_poly.pdbx_seq_one_letter_code
_entity_poly.pdbx_strand_id
1 'polypeptide(L)'
;MVERGAEVYDLYECYNCHKIGGKGSVKKRGPILDNIGSFLTVNDIKRKIFDPTYLYAEGFEKEHKKGRMPDKYKDLMTDEEVTALATYLSTLKDPTAETPKPVFVKANVEHGFTVFGYVRDASGQAVPGTEVHAMPQVKGGHGASGKTNEAGYYEIFLHMHNENAGATVEVSAQGVTKTFVADYDPSDTITRRQQSLDLTVAAPKG
;
A
#
# COMPACT_ATOMS: atom_id res chain seq x y z
N MET A 1 13.21 6.60 -8.89
CA MET A 1 12.49 6.44 -7.60
C MET A 1 12.65 5.06 -6.99
N VAL A 2 12.32 3.96 -7.68
CA VAL A 2 12.41 2.60 -7.10
C VAL A 2 13.84 2.21 -6.74
N GLU A 3 14.80 2.38 -7.65
CA GLU A 3 16.23 2.09 -7.40
C GLU A 3 16.78 2.88 -6.21
N ARG A 4 16.54 4.21 -6.20
CA ARG A 4 16.87 5.07 -5.06
C ARG A 4 16.23 4.58 -3.75
N GLY A 5 15.01 4.06 -3.80
CA GLY A 5 14.35 3.51 -2.62
C GLY A 5 15.03 2.27 -2.06
N ALA A 6 15.57 1.40 -2.92
CA ALA A 6 16.37 0.25 -2.50
C ALA A 6 17.69 0.69 -1.86
N GLU A 7 18.36 1.72 -2.40
CA GLU A 7 19.55 2.30 -1.77
C GLU A 7 19.24 2.89 -0.39
N VAL A 8 18.11 3.60 -0.24
CA VAL A 8 17.68 4.17 1.05
C VAL A 8 17.40 3.06 2.07
N TYR A 9 16.83 1.92 1.65
CA TYR A 9 16.63 0.76 2.52
C TYR A 9 17.95 0.27 3.14
N ASP A 10 19.02 0.23 2.35
CA ASP A 10 20.36 -0.17 2.80
C ASP A 10 21.05 0.94 3.60
N LEU A 11 20.98 2.19 3.13
CA LEU A 11 21.61 3.36 3.77
C LEU A 11 21.18 3.55 5.22
N TYR A 12 19.88 3.36 5.50
CA TYR A 12 19.32 3.45 6.85
C TYR A 12 19.23 2.10 7.56
N GLU A 13 19.91 1.08 7.01
CA GLU A 13 20.06 -0.25 7.56
C GLU A 13 18.74 -0.93 7.97
N CYS A 14 17.68 -0.73 7.17
CA CYS A 14 16.36 -1.29 7.43
C CYS A 14 16.40 -2.83 7.48
N TYR A 15 17.36 -3.45 6.78
CA TYR A 15 17.65 -4.89 6.81
C TYR A 15 18.03 -5.43 8.19
N ASN A 16 18.49 -4.60 9.14
CA ASN A 16 18.83 -5.07 10.48
C ASN A 16 17.60 -5.61 11.23
N CYS A 17 16.41 -5.09 10.89
CA CYS A 17 15.15 -5.46 11.53
C CYS A 17 14.18 -6.15 10.58
N HIS A 18 14.10 -5.72 9.32
CA HIS A 18 13.16 -6.23 8.33
C HIS A 18 13.79 -7.28 7.42
N LYS A 19 12.94 -8.11 6.81
CA LYS A 19 13.34 -9.12 5.84
C LYS A 19 12.71 -8.83 4.48
N ILE A 20 13.52 -8.90 3.43
CA ILE A 20 13.13 -8.83 2.01
C ILE A 20 13.93 -9.89 1.26
N GLY A 21 13.29 -10.66 0.39
CA GLY A 21 13.92 -11.69 -0.45
C GLY A 21 14.63 -12.76 0.37
N GLY A 22 14.11 -13.08 1.56
CA GLY A 22 14.74 -14.01 2.50
C GLY A 22 15.96 -13.47 3.27
N LYS A 23 16.40 -12.24 2.99
CA LYS A 23 17.61 -11.61 3.59
C LYS A 23 17.24 -10.58 4.65
N GLY A 24 18.13 -10.40 5.64
CA GLY A 24 17.95 -9.46 6.74
C GLY A 24 17.24 -10.06 7.95
N SER A 25 16.76 -9.18 8.84
CA SER A 25 16.13 -9.48 10.12
C SER A 25 16.96 -10.41 11.03
N VAL A 26 18.04 -9.86 11.60
CA VAL A 26 18.98 -10.62 12.45
C VAL A 26 18.31 -11.19 13.72
N LYS A 27 17.18 -10.62 14.15
CA LYS A 27 16.48 -10.99 15.41
C LYS A 27 14.94 -10.99 15.34
N LYS A 28 14.34 -11.19 14.16
CA LYS A 28 12.86 -11.11 13.96
C LYS A 28 12.23 -9.85 14.58
N ARG A 29 12.94 -8.71 14.52
CA ARG A 29 12.53 -7.46 15.18
C ARG A 29 11.46 -6.70 14.41
N GLY A 30 11.42 -6.88 13.10
CA GLY A 30 10.39 -6.34 12.22
C GLY A 30 9.82 -7.45 11.33
N PRO A 31 8.63 -7.20 10.75
CA PRO A 31 7.98 -8.12 9.82
C PRO A 31 8.77 -8.30 8.53
N ILE A 32 8.46 -9.40 7.84
CA ILE A 32 8.77 -9.62 6.42
C ILE A 32 8.02 -8.57 5.60
N LEU A 33 8.65 -7.99 4.58
CA LEU A 33 8.07 -6.89 3.80
C LEU A 33 7.78 -7.23 2.33
N ASP A 34 8.07 -8.46 1.90
CA ASP A 34 7.97 -8.91 0.50
C ASP A 34 6.58 -8.74 -0.15
N ASN A 35 5.51 -8.62 0.64
CA ASN A 35 4.16 -8.35 0.14
C ASN A 35 3.56 -7.02 0.67
N ILE A 36 4.38 -6.14 1.25
CA ILE A 36 3.85 -4.97 1.98
C ILE A 36 3.12 -4.00 1.05
N GLY A 37 3.51 -3.93 -0.22
CA GLY A 37 2.86 -3.11 -1.24
C GLY A 37 1.48 -3.59 -1.66
N SER A 38 1.11 -4.82 -1.31
CA SER A 38 -0.27 -5.30 -1.47
C SER A 38 -1.18 -4.79 -0.35
N PHE A 39 -0.61 -4.45 0.80
CA PHE A 39 -1.35 -4.07 2.00
C PHE A 39 -1.35 -2.59 2.30
N LEU A 40 -0.32 -1.83 1.92
CA LEU A 40 -0.19 -0.42 2.31
C LEU A 40 0.01 0.49 1.11
N THR A 41 -0.62 1.67 1.18
CA THR A 41 -0.37 2.75 0.24
C THR A 41 1.05 3.32 0.43
N VAL A 42 1.57 4.04 -0.57
CA VAL A 42 2.84 4.77 -0.43
C VAL A 42 2.77 5.74 0.76
N ASN A 43 1.63 6.40 0.96
CA ASN A 43 1.43 7.33 2.06
C ASN A 43 1.41 6.63 3.42
N ASP A 44 0.77 5.46 3.53
CA ASP A 44 0.79 4.68 4.77
C ASP A 44 2.21 4.25 5.12
N ILE A 45 3.00 3.81 4.13
CA ILE A 45 4.40 3.41 4.34
C ILE A 45 5.24 4.62 4.79
N LYS A 46 5.14 5.76 4.10
CA LYS A 46 5.81 7.01 4.49
C LYS A 46 5.48 7.38 5.94
N ARG A 47 4.19 7.40 6.25
CA ARG A 47 3.70 7.74 7.59
C ARG A 47 4.20 6.75 8.63
N LYS A 48 4.19 5.46 8.35
CA LYS A 48 4.73 4.44 9.26
C LYS A 48 6.23 4.60 9.52
N ILE A 49 7.01 5.02 8.53
CA ILE A 49 8.46 5.26 8.69
C ILE A 49 8.72 6.47 9.62
N PHE A 50 7.95 7.55 9.45
CA PHE A 50 8.11 8.78 10.24
C PHE A 50 7.36 8.77 11.58
N ASP A 51 6.30 7.98 11.68
CA ASP A 51 5.51 7.74 12.88
C ASP A 51 5.35 6.22 13.08
N PRO A 52 6.31 5.57 13.75
CA PRO A 52 6.22 4.14 14.05
C PRO A 52 5.00 3.74 14.89
N THR A 53 4.28 4.71 15.49
CA THR A 53 3.07 4.44 16.28
C THR A 53 1.81 4.35 15.42
N TYR A 54 1.89 4.75 14.14
CA TYR A 54 0.75 4.82 13.22
C TYR A 54 0.01 3.49 13.04
N LEU A 55 0.78 2.41 12.84
CA LEU A 55 0.29 1.04 12.67
C LEU A 55 1.33 0.04 13.19
N TYR A 56 0.94 -1.21 13.36
CA TYR A 56 1.85 -2.34 13.59
C TYR A 56 1.48 -3.53 12.70
N ALA A 57 2.32 -4.56 12.65
CA ALA A 57 2.02 -5.79 11.92
C ALA A 57 1.42 -6.82 12.87
N GLU A 58 0.40 -7.56 12.44
CA GLU A 58 -0.19 -8.65 13.21
C GLU A 58 0.90 -9.59 13.77
N GLY A 59 0.84 -9.88 15.08
CA GLY A 59 1.85 -10.69 15.77
C GLY A 59 3.11 -9.94 16.23
N PHE A 60 3.20 -8.63 15.99
CA PHE A 60 4.30 -7.75 16.45
C PHE A 60 3.85 -6.74 17.53
N GLU A 61 2.80 -7.05 18.29
CA GLU A 61 2.24 -6.15 19.31
C GLU A 61 3.28 -5.81 20.40
N LYS A 62 4.11 -6.79 20.78
CA LYS A 62 5.13 -6.62 21.82
C LYS A 62 6.27 -5.72 21.32
N GLU A 63 6.69 -5.88 20.08
CA GLU A 63 7.75 -5.11 19.43
C GLU A 63 7.29 -3.66 19.23
N HIS A 64 6.03 -3.48 18.83
CA HIS A 64 5.39 -2.17 18.75
C HIS A 64 5.32 -1.48 20.11
N LYS A 65 4.79 -2.14 21.15
CA LYS A 65 4.71 -1.58 22.52
C LYS A 65 6.08 -1.22 23.10
N LYS A 66 7.14 -1.93 22.70
CA LYS A 66 8.53 -1.67 23.12
C LYS A 66 9.21 -0.57 22.28
N GLY A 67 8.53 0.02 21.29
CA GLY A 67 9.13 1.03 20.42
C GLY A 67 10.34 0.50 19.64
N ARG A 68 10.28 -0.75 19.15
CA ARG A 68 11.44 -1.38 18.48
C ARG A 68 11.82 -0.72 17.16
N MET A 69 10.84 -0.16 16.45
CA MET A 69 11.09 0.63 15.25
C MET A 69 11.47 2.06 15.65
N PRO A 70 12.65 2.57 15.27
CA PRO A 70 13.11 3.91 15.63
C PRO A 70 12.16 5.00 15.13
N ASP A 71 11.93 6.03 15.94
CA ASP A 71 11.11 7.23 15.65
C ASP A 71 11.92 8.41 15.11
N LYS A 72 13.23 8.24 14.94
CA LYS A 72 14.18 9.28 14.53
C LYS A 72 14.32 9.44 13.01
N TYR A 73 13.74 8.54 12.21
CA TYR A 73 13.94 8.58 10.75
C TYR A 73 13.42 9.87 10.12
N LYS A 74 12.38 10.49 10.69
CA LYS A 74 11.89 11.81 10.26
C LYS A 74 12.93 12.93 10.37
N ASP A 75 13.89 12.78 11.27
CA ASP A 75 14.96 13.76 11.51
C ASP A 75 16.21 13.41 10.69
N LEU A 76 16.28 12.20 10.12
CA LEU A 76 17.44 11.65 9.42
C LEU A 76 17.25 11.50 7.91
N MET A 77 16.01 11.44 7.44
CA MET A 77 15.63 11.27 6.03
C MET A 77 14.99 12.55 5.50
N THR A 78 15.32 12.88 4.26
CA THR A 78 14.57 13.88 3.50
C THR A 78 13.21 13.34 3.04
N ASP A 79 12.30 14.26 2.69
CA ASP A 79 11.00 13.91 2.11
C ASP A 79 11.13 13.12 0.79
N GLU A 80 12.18 13.38 0.02
CA GLU A 80 12.50 12.65 -1.21
C GLU A 80 12.93 11.21 -0.89
N GLU A 81 13.81 11.02 0.09
CA GLU A 81 14.31 9.69 0.48
C GLU A 81 13.20 8.79 1.03
N VAL A 82 12.37 9.30 1.94
CA VAL A 82 11.24 8.52 2.45
C VAL A 82 10.24 8.20 1.34
N THR A 83 10.06 9.11 0.38
CA THR A 83 9.17 8.89 -0.76
C THR A 83 9.74 7.82 -1.68
N ALA A 84 11.05 7.84 -1.96
CA ALA A 84 11.73 6.81 -2.73
C ALA A 84 11.65 5.45 -2.04
N LEU A 85 11.95 5.38 -0.74
CA LEU A 85 11.86 4.14 0.06
C LEU A 85 10.43 3.57 0.07
N ALA A 86 9.43 4.40 0.34
CA ALA A 86 8.04 3.98 0.31
C ALA A 86 7.59 3.51 -1.08
N THR A 87 8.07 4.18 -2.14
CA THR A 87 7.82 3.76 -3.53
C THR A 87 8.40 2.38 -3.78
N TYR A 88 9.66 2.12 -3.39
CA TYR A 88 10.27 0.80 -3.51
C TYR A 88 9.50 -0.28 -2.75
N LEU A 89 9.18 -0.05 -1.47
CA LEU A 89 8.41 -0.99 -0.66
C LEU A 89 7.02 -1.27 -1.23
N SER A 90 6.39 -0.28 -1.86
CA SER A 90 5.09 -0.48 -2.53
C SER A 90 5.15 -1.38 -3.77
N THR A 91 6.33 -1.63 -4.33
CA THR A 91 6.52 -2.59 -5.43
C THR A 91 6.62 -4.04 -4.94
N LEU A 92 6.79 -4.25 -3.63
CA LEU A 92 6.89 -5.59 -3.04
C LEU A 92 5.49 -6.18 -2.89
N LYS A 93 5.13 -7.06 -3.82
CA LYS A 93 3.78 -7.65 -3.95
C LYS A 93 3.84 -9.16 -4.14
N ASP A 94 4.77 -9.85 -3.49
CA ASP A 94 4.84 -11.32 -3.53
C ASP A 94 3.75 -11.93 -2.64
N PRO A 95 2.64 -12.46 -3.19
CA PRO A 95 1.55 -12.97 -2.38
C PRO A 95 1.91 -14.27 -1.65
N THR A 96 3.02 -14.92 -2.01
CA THR A 96 3.49 -16.16 -1.36
C THR A 96 4.28 -15.89 -0.08
N ALA A 97 4.70 -14.64 0.13
CA ALA A 97 5.45 -14.27 1.31
C ALA A 97 4.56 -14.11 2.54
N GLU A 98 5.05 -14.59 3.69
CA GLU A 98 4.41 -14.46 5.01
C GLU A 98 4.53 -13.03 5.58
N THR A 99 4.15 -12.01 4.80
CA THR A 99 4.06 -10.62 5.24
C THR A 99 2.77 -10.45 6.07
N PRO A 100 2.84 -10.13 7.37
CA PRO A 100 1.65 -10.01 8.21
C PRO A 100 0.81 -8.77 7.85
N LYS A 101 -0.50 -8.82 8.13
CA LYS A 101 -1.43 -7.72 7.86
C LYS A 101 -1.13 -6.51 8.77
N PRO A 102 -1.27 -5.27 8.26
CA PRO A 102 -1.14 -4.07 9.07
C PRO A 102 -2.38 -3.80 9.94
N VAL A 103 -2.15 -3.42 11.20
CA VAL A 103 -3.17 -3.02 12.19
C VAL A 103 -2.98 -1.55 12.55
N PHE A 104 -3.99 -0.72 12.29
CA PHE A 104 -3.91 0.74 12.45
C PHE A 104 -4.34 1.15 13.86
N VAL A 105 -3.54 1.99 14.55
CA VAL A 105 -3.73 2.22 16.00
C VAL A 105 -4.76 3.30 16.32
N LYS A 106 -4.97 4.28 15.44
CA LYS A 106 -5.79 5.49 15.73
C LYS A 106 -6.61 6.04 14.56
N ALA A 107 -6.61 5.40 13.39
CA ALA A 107 -7.54 5.82 12.36
C ALA A 107 -8.93 5.38 12.82
N ASN A 108 -9.87 6.31 12.97
CA ASN A 108 -11.28 5.95 12.80
C ASN A 108 -11.31 5.18 11.49
N VAL A 109 -11.54 3.87 11.53
CA VAL A 109 -11.63 3.08 10.31
C VAL A 109 -12.87 3.64 9.62
N GLU A 110 -12.64 4.53 8.65
CA GLU A 110 -13.72 5.12 7.89
C GLU A 110 -14.49 3.97 7.26
N HIS A 111 -15.83 4.05 7.33
CA HIS A 111 -16.71 3.05 6.75
C HIS A 111 -16.59 3.15 5.23
N GLY A 112 -15.62 2.44 4.68
CA GLY A 112 -15.30 2.46 3.26
C GLY A 112 -14.15 1.54 2.90
N PHE A 113 -13.75 1.60 1.64
CA PHE A 113 -12.79 0.69 1.04
C PHE A 113 -11.83 1.49 0.15
N THR A 114 -10.52 1.36 0.38
CA THR A 114 -9.51 2.06 -0.42
C THR A 114 -8.99 1.15 -1.53
N VAL A 115 -9.06 1.60 -2.78
CA VAL A 115 -8.41 0.95 -3.92
C VAL A 115 -7.21 1.78 -4.32
N PHE A 116 -6.05 1.16 -4.45
CA PHE A 116 -4.83 1.87 -4.82
C PHE A 116 -3.95 1.01 -5.73
N GLY A 117 -2.98 1.63 -6.40
CA GLY A 117 -2.07 0.89 -7.25
C GLY A 117 -1.36 1.78 -8.25
N TYR A 118 -0.79 1.16 -9.27
CA TYR A 118 -0.09 1.84 -10.34
C TYR A 118 -0.76 1.60 -11.70
N VAL A 119 -0.80 2.65 -12.51
CA VAL A 119 -1.06 2.56 -13.95
C VAL A 119 0.29 2.61 -14.67
N ARG A 120 0.58 1.56 -15.43
CA ARG A 120 1.79 1.43 -16.22
C ARG A 120 1.45 1.04 -17.65
N ASP A 121 2.33 1.32 -18.59
CA ASP A 121 2.21 0.78 -19.94
C ASP A 121 2.76 -0.66 -20.02
N ALA A 122 2.69 -1.26 -21.21
CA ALA A 122 3.19 -2.62 -21.45
C ALA A 122 4.71 -2.77 -21.22
N SER A 123 5.48 -1.68 -21.22
CA SER A 123 6.91 -1.68 -20.92
C SER A 123 7.21 -1.55 -19.41
N GLY A 124 6.18 -1.34 -18.60
CA GLY A 124 6.30 -1.09 -17.16
C GLY A 124 6.55 0.39 -16.81
N GLN A 125 6.57 1.28 -17.80
CA GLN A 125 6.73 2.71 -17.58
C GLN A 125 5.47 3.30 -16.95
N ALA A 126 5.64 4.23 -16.01
CA ALA A 126 4.53 4.91 -15.36
C ALA A 126 3.74 5.78 -16.36
N VAL A 127 2.41 5.78 -16.26
CA VAL A 127 1.53 6.61 -17.10
C VAL A 127 0.83 7.67 -16.24
N PRO A 128 1.42 8.87 -16.07
CA PRO A 128 0.91 9.90 -15.18
C PRO A 128 -0.36 10.59 -15.72
N GLY A 129 -1.10 11.26 -14.84
CA GLY A 129 -2.33 11.99 -15.20
C GLY A 129 -3.51 11.13 -15.65
N THR A 130 -3.38 9.80 -15.66
CA THR A 130 -4.44 8.87 -16.05
C THR A 130 -5.59 8.92 -15.05
N GLU A 131 -6.81 9.13 -15.55
CA GLU A 131 -8.02 8.98 -14.75
C GLU A 131 -8.35 7.49 -14.58
N VAL A 132 -8.51 7.10 -13.32
CA VAL A 132 -8.89 5.75 -12.89
C VAL A 132 -10.26 5.85 -12.22
N HIS A 133 -11.18 4.99 -12.61
CA HIS A 133 -12.52 4.91 -12.02
C HIS A 133 -12.69 3.57 -11.31
N ALA A 134 -13.28 3.59 -10.11
CA ALA A 134 -13.63 2.40 -9.35
C ALA A 134 -15.14 2.40 -9.04
N MET A 135 -15.80 1.26 -9.29
CA MET A 135 -17.24 1.08 -9.16
C MET A 135 -17.57 -0.22 -8.42
N PRO A 136 -18.11 -0.15 -7.18
CA PRO A 136 -18.64 -1.32 -6.51
C PRO A 136 -19.96 -1.77 -7.18
N GLN A 137 -20.02 -3.03 -7.61
CA GLN A 137 -21.17 -3.64 -8.28
C GLN A 137 -22.23 -4.08 -7.25
N VAL A 138 -22.73 -3.11 -6.49
CA VAL A 138 -23.79 -3.30 -5.49
C VAL A 138 -24.96 -2.36 -5.79
N LYS A 139 -26.17 -2.77 -5.39
CA LYS A 139 -27.37 -1.93 -5.56
C LYS A 139 -27.19 -0.61 -4.79
N GLY A 140 -27.24 0.51 -5.50
CA GLY A 140 -27.04 1.84 -4.91
C GLY A 140 -25.58 2.18 -4.59
N GLY A 141 -24.61 1.39 -5.05
CA GLY A 141 -23.19 1.70 -4.97
C GLY A 141 -22.85 2.96 -5.77
N HIS A 142 -21.95 3.77 -5.24
CA HIS A 142 -21.44 4.97 -5.90
C HIS A 142 -19.99 4.74 -6.31
N GLY A 143 -19.69 5.03 -7.58
CA GLY A 143 -18.32 5.02 -8.07
C GLY A 143 -17.54 6.25 -7.61
N ALA A 144 -16.22 6.15 -7.66
CA ALA A 144 -15.31 7.28 -7.44
C ALA A 144 -14.16 7.22 -8.45
N SER A 145 -13.52 8.36 -8.70
CA SER A 145 -12.35 8.44 -9.57
C SER A 145 -11.17 9.16 -8.91
N GLY A 146 -9.99 8.89 -9.43
CA GLY A 146 -8.74 9.54 -9.04
C GLY A 146 -7.81 9.63 -10.23
N LYS A 147 -6.79 10.51 -10.15
CA LYS A 147 -5.75 10.63 -11.18
C LYS A 147 -4.43 10.11 -10.68
N THR A 148 -3.69 9.45 -11.57
CA THR A 148 -2.34 8.99 -11.25
C THR A 148 -1.36 10.17 -11.13
N ASN A 149 -0.44 10.10 -10.16
CA ASN A 149 0.67 11.05 -10.06
C ASN A 149 1.79 10.76 -11.08
N GLU A 150 2.92 11.48 -10.99
CA GLU A 150 4.11 11.29 -11.85
C GLU A 150 4.70 9.87 -11.83
N ALA A 151 4.54 9.15 -10.71
CA ALA A 151 4.97 7.76 -10.58
C ALA A 151 3.93 6.76 -11.13
N GLY A 152 2.81 7.24 -11.69
CA GLY A 152 1.69 6.40 -12.14
C GLY A 152 0.83 5.88 -11.00
N TYR A 153 1.03 6.34 -9.76
CA TYR A 153 0.30 5.86 -8.58
C TYR A 153 -1.07 6.54 -8.46
N TYR A 154 -2.11 5.76 -8.18
CA TYR A 154 -3.45 6.24 -7.86
C TYR A 154 -3.96 5.68 -6.52
N GLU A 155 -4.91 6.40 -5.93
CA GLU A 155 -5.63 6.00 -4.72
C GLU A 155 -7.07 6.53 -4.81
N ILE A 156 -8.06 5.67 -4.55
CA ILE A 156 -9.48 5.96 -4.65
C ILE A 156 -10.16 5.40 -3.40
N PHE A 157 -10.95 6.25 -2.73
CA PHE A 157 -11.79 5.83 -1.61
C PHE A 157 -13.21 5.56 -2.10
N LEU A 158 -13.72 4.35 -1.83
CA LEU A 158 -15.09 3.94 -2.07
C LEU A 158 -15.86 3.95 -0.76
N HIS A 159 -17.01 4.63 -0.74
CA HIS A 159 -17.94 4.52 0.38
C HIS A 159 -18.65 3.17 0.32
N MET A 160 -18.21 2.23 1.17
CA MET A 160 -18.71 0.86 1.26
C MET A 160 -19.03 0.49 2.71
N HIS A 161 -20.21 -0.09 2.93
CA HIS A 161 -20.69 -0.52 4.25
C HIS A 161 -20.36 -1.99 4.53
N ASN A 162 -20.63 -2.46 5.74
CA ASN A 162 -20.34 -3.82 6.18
C ASN A 162 -21.06 -4.88 5.33
N GLU A 163 -22.28 -4.58 4.89
CA GLU A 163 -23.12 -5.46 4.09
C GLU A 163 -22.59 -5.60 2.64
N ASN A 164 -21.59 -4.80 2.26
CA ASN A 164 -20.96 -4.87 0.94
C ASN A 164 -19.72 -5.78 0.92
N ALA A 165 -19.39 -6.47 2.01
CA ALA A 165 -18.34 -7.47 2.02
C ALA A 165 -18.64 -8.57 0.99
N GLY A 166 -17.65 -8.93 0.18
CA GLY A 166 -17.80 -9.86 -0.94
C GLY A 166 -18.37 -9.24 -2.22
N ALA A 167 -18.61 -7.92 -2.25
CA ALA A 167 -18.99 -7.24 -3.48
C ALA A 167 -17.87 -7.29 -4.53
N THR A 168 -18.25 -7.43 -5.80
CA THR A 168 -17.32 -7.23 -6.91
C THR A 168 -17.10 -5.73 -7.12
N VAL A 169 -15.86 -5.30 -7.21
CA VAL A 169 -15.48 -3.93 -7.57
C VAL A 169 -14.83 -3.97 -8.95
N GLU A 170 -15.32 -3.11 -9.84
CA GLU A 170 -14.75 -2.87 -11.16
C GLU A 170 -13.82 -1.66 -11.09
N VAL A 171 -12.62 -1.77 -11.65
CA VAL A 171 -11.66 -0.67 -11.75
C VAL A 171 -11.23 -0.54 -13.21
N SER A 172 -11.34 0.67 -13.75
CA SER A 172 -11.04 0.93 -15.16
C SER A 172 -10.18 2.17 -15.37
N ALA A 173 -9.33 2.10 -16.39
CA ALA A 173 -8.52 3.21 -16.87
C ALA A 173 -8.21 3.01 -18.36
N GLN A 174 -8.36 4.06 -19.16
CA GLN A 174 -8.06 4.06 -20.61
C GLN A 174 -8.60 2.84 -21.39
N GLY A 175 -9.83 2.41 -21.09
CA GLY A 175 -10.48 1.26 -21.76
C GLY A 175 -10.04 -0.11 -21.27
N VAL A 176 -9.13 -0.19 -20.29
CA VAL A 176 -8.79 -1.42 -19.57
C VAL A 176 -9.66 -1.51 -18.34
N THR A 177 -10.23 -2.70 -18.10
CA THR A 177 -11.05 -3.00 -16.92
C THR A 177 -10.51 -4.23 -16.21
N LYS A 178 -10.38 -4.14 -14.89
CA LYS A 178 -10.11 -5.27 -13.99
C LYS A 178 -11.18 -5.31 -12.90
N THR A 179 -11.39 -6.49 -12.34
CA THR A 179 -12.30 -6.68 -11.20
C THR A 179 -11.59 -7.38 -10.06
N PHE A 180 -12.08 -7.15 -8.85
CA PHE A 180 -11.71 -7.92 -7.67
C PHE A 180 -12.92 -8.05 -6.73
N VAL A 181 -12.86 -9.01 -5.81
CA VAL A 181 -13.85 -9.16 -4.73
C VAL A 181 -13.33 -8.37 -3.53
N ALA A 182 -14.13 -7.43 -3.02
CA ALA A 182 -13.85 -6.70 -1.79
C ALA A 182 -14.03 -7.64 -0.59
N ASP A 183 -13.04 -8.50 -0.36
CA ASP A 183 -13.01 -9.49 0.71
C ASP A 183 -12.45 -8.84 2.00
N TYR A 184 -13.34 -8.57 2.94
CA TYR A 184 -13.01 -8.03 4.25
C TYR A 184 -13.95 -8.58 5.32
N ASP A 185 -13.42 -8.76 6.54
CA ASP A 185 -14.21 -9.13 7.70
C ASP A 185 -14.95 -7.89 8.24
N PRO A 186 -16.30 -7.86 8.24
CA PRO A 186 -17.05 -6.72 8.76
C PRO A 186 -16.89 -6.51 10.28
N SER A 187 -16.46 -7.53 11.02
CA SER A 187 -16.20 -7.46 12.45
C SER A 187 -14.79 -6.95 12.79
N ASP A 188 -13.90 -6.92 11.80
CA ASP A 188 -12.59 -6.29 11.94
C ASP A 188 -12.74 -4.76 11.98
N THR A 189 -12.48 -4.23 13.16
CA THR A 189 -12.54 -2.79 13.48
C THR A 189 -11.16 -2.17 13.64
N ILE A 190 -10.10 -2.94 13.38
CA ILE A 190 -8.70 -2.57 13.66
C ILE A 190 -7.86 -2.46 12.39
N THR A 191 -8.19 -3.19 11.32
CA THR A 191 -7.52 -3.07 10.03
C THR A 191 -8.28 -2.14 9.09
N ARG A 192 -7.55 -1.45 8.20
CA ARG A 192 -8.18 -0.70 7.09
C ARG A 192 -8.55 -1.65 5.97
N ARG A 193 -9.73 -1.45 5.40
CA ARG A 193 -10.21 -2.18 4.22
C ARG A 193 -9.59 -1.57 2.97
N GLN A 194 -8.73 -2.33 2.31
CA GLN A 194 -8.04 -1.83 1.12
C GLN A 194 -7.55 -2.95 0.21
N GLN A 195 -7.42 -2.62 -1.08
CA GLN A 195 -6.91 -3.54 -2.10
C GLN A 195 -5.94 -2.81 -3.03
N SER A 196 -4.76 -3.39 -3.21
CA SER A 196 -3.87 -3.03 -4.32
C SER A 196 -4.35 -3.66 -5.63
N LEU A 197 -4.45 -2.85 -6.68
CA LEU A 197 -4.75 -3.30 -8.04
C LEU A 197 -3.97 -2.49 -9.08
N ASP A 198 -2.99 -3.09 -9.74
CA ASP A 198 -2.26 -2.43 -10.82
C ASP A 198 -2.97 -2.60 -12.17
N LEU A 199 -2.92 -1.56 -13.00
CA LEU A 199 -3.49 -1.55 -14.35
C LEU A 199 -2.36 -1.40 -15.38
N THR A 200 -2.46 -2.19 -16.45
CA THR A 200 -1.57 -2.07 -17.62
C THR A 200 -2.38 -1.50 -18.76
N VAL A 201 -2.05 -0.30 -19.21
CA VAL A 201 -2.76 0.43 -20.28
C VAL A 201 -1.89 0.59 -21.52
N ALA A 202 -2.47 1.09 -22.61
CA ALA A 202 -1.69 1.50 -23.77
C ALA A 202 -0.79 2.69 -23.41
N ALA A 203 0.38 2.78 -24.05
CA ALA A 203 1.26 3.94 -23.86
C ALA A 203 0.53 5.23 -24.26
N PRO A 204 0.77 6.35 -23.56
CA PRO A 204 0.15 7.62 -23.91
C PRO A 204 0.54 8.01 -25.33
N LYS A 205 -0.45 8.43 -26.14
CA LYS A 205 -0.18 9.02 -27.45
C LYS A 205 0.47 10.38 -27.19
N GLY A 206 1.73 10.52 -27.61
CA GLY A 206 2.51 11.75 -27.48
C GLY A 206 1.91 12.93 -28.24
#